data_AF-A0A2N6EC79-F1
#
_entry.id   AF-A0A2N6EC79-F1
#
_cell.length_a   1.000
_cell.length_b   1.000
_cell.length_c   1.000
_cell.angle_alpha   90.00
_cell.angle_beta   90.00
_cell.angle_gamma   90.00
#
_symmetry.space_group_name_H-M   'P 1'
#
loop_
_entity.id
_entity.type
_entity.pdbx_description
1 polymer ?
#
loop_
_entity_poly.entity_id
_entity_poly.type
_entity_poly.pdbx_seq_one_letter_code
_entity_poly.pdbx_strand_id
1 'polypeptide(L)' 'MSLVKTWYTPEDAGDKYGVKKAVVLEWVEEGLVRCEREKGKVARVNIDDVKLEVETLVRKG' A
#
# COMPACT_ATOMS: atom_id res chain seq x y z
N MET A 1 -13.38 17.93 4.04
CA MET A 1 -13.83 16.68 3.41
C MET A 1 -13.44 15.52 4.30
N SER A 2 -14.26 14.47 4.37
CA SER A 2 -14.25 13.43 5.40
C SER A 2 -12.88 12.76 5.60
N LEU A 3 -12.49 12.53 6.86
CA LEU A 3 -11.29 11.82 7.31
C LEU A 3 -11.39 10.33 6.93
N VAL A 4 -11.31 10.00 5.64
CA VAL A 4 -11.18 8.61 5.22
C VAL A 4 -9.85 8.13 5.76
N LYS A 5 -9.85 7.08 6.60
CA LYS A 5 -8.62 6.42 7.08
C LYS A 5 -7.72 6.19 5.87
N THR A 6 -6.62 6.93 5.75
CA THR A 6 -5.67 6.83 4.63
C THR A 6 -4.63 5.73 4.86
N TRP A 7 -4.60 5.16 6.07
CA TRP A 7 -3.61 4.19 6.51
C TRP A 7 -4.28 2.84 6.76
N TYR A 8 -3.81 1.81 6.06
CA TYR A 8 -4.32 0.44 6.13
C TYR A 8 -3.17 -0.51 6.44
N THR A 9 -3.45 -1.69 6.97
CA THR A 9 -2.40 -2.73 7.02
C THR A 9 -2.03 -3.13 5.58
N PRO A 10 -0.80 -3.63 5.33
CA PRO A 10 -0.42 -4.13 4.01
C PRO A 10 -1.36 -5.20 3.46
N GLU A 11 -2.02 -5.93 4.36
CA GLU A 11 -2.99 -6.98 4.06
C GLU A 11 -4.31 -6.38 3.58
N ASP A 12 -4.91 -5.50 4.37
CA ASP A 12 -6.16 -4.82 3.99
C ASP A 12 -6.01 -3.99 2.71
N ALA A 13 -4.83 -3.37 2.51
CA ALA A 13 -4.53 -2.63 1.29
C ALA A 13 -4.45 -3.56 0.07
N GLY A 14 -3.83 -4.73 0.23
CA GLY A 14 -3.77 -5.75 -0.81
C GLY A 14 -5.15 -6.27 -1.18
N ASP A 15 -5.94 -6.66 -0.19
CA ASP A 15 -7.30 -7.17 -0.37
C ASP A 15 -8.21 -6.13 -1.05
N LYS A 16 -8.07 -4.85 -0.69
CA LYS A 16 -8.85 -3.76 -1.27
C LYS A 16 -8.61 -3.57 -2.77
N TYR A 17 -7.38 -3.79 -3.24
CA TYR A 17 -7.02 -3.58 -4.65
C TYR A 17 -6.80 -4.88 -5.43
N GLY A 18 -7.01 -6.04 -4.80
CA GLY A 18 -6.80 -7.34 -5.44
C GLY A 18 -5.33 -7.65 -5.74
N VAL A 19 -4.40 -7.12 -4.94
CA VAL A 19 -2.96 -7.40 -5.06
C VAL A 19 -2.45 -8.16 -3.85
N LYS A 20 -1.40 -8.96 -4.05
CA LYS A 20 -0.79 -9.71 -2.94
C LYS A 20 -0.12 -8.74 -1.96
N LYS A 21 -0.25 -9.01 -0.66
CA LYS A 21 0.50 -8.31 0.40
C LYS A 21 2.00 -8.18 0.13
N ALA A 22 2.61 -9.21 -0.46
CA ALA A 22 4.03 -9.18 -0.82
C ALA A 22 4.37 -8.03 -1.78
N VAL A 23 3.51 -7.78 -2.79
CA VAL A 23 3.68 -6.68 -3.75
C VAL A 23 3.57 -5.32 -3.05
N VAL A 24 2.62 -5.18 -2.12
CA VAL A 24 2.49 -3.95 -1.32
C VAL A 24 3.73 -3.70 -0.47
N LEU A 25 4.32 -4.75 0.11
CA LEU A 25 5.57 -4.64 0.88
C LEU A 25 6.77 -4.33 -0.02
N GLU A 26 6.84 -4.91 -1.22
CA GLU A 26 7.87 -4.57 -2.22
C GLU A 26 7.83 -3.09 -2.56
N TRP A 27 6.65 -2.52 -2.85
CA TRP A 27 6.50 -1.08 -3.10
C TRP A 27 6.92 -0.20 -1.91
N VAL A 28 6.76 -0.69 -0.69
CA VAL A 28 7.27 0.00 0.51
C VAL A 28 8.79 -0.04 0.57
N GLU A 29 9.41 -1.18 0.29
CA GLU A 29 10.88 -1.33 0.28
C GLU A 29 11.52 -0.55 -0.89
N GLU A 30 10.83 -0.42 -2.02
CA GLU A 30 11.24 0.42 -3.16
C GLU A 30 11.01 1.92 -2.92
N GLY A 31 10.34 2.30 -1.82
CA GLY A 31 10.05 3.69 -1.49
C GLY A 31 8.93 4.32 -2.31
N LEU A 32 8.14 3.51 -3.03
CA LEU A 32 6.98 3.94 -3.83
C LEU A 32 5.75 4.20 -2.95
N VAL A 33 5.61 3.44 -1.86
CA VAL A 33 4.48 3.55 -0.92
C VAL A 33 4.96 4.02 0.44
N ARG A 34 4.36 5.10 0.95
CA ARG A 34 4.62 5.56 2.33
C ARG A 34 4.11 4.54 3.34
N CYS A 35 4.91 4.29 4.38
CA CYS A 35 4.57 3.34 5.44
C CYS A 35 4.80 3.89 6.85
N GLU A 36 4.00 3.40 7.79
CA GLU A 36 4.28 3.49 9.23
C GLU A 36 4.87 2.16 9.69
N ARG A 37 6.03 2.22 10.35
CA ARG A 37 6.66 1.04 10.94
C ARG A 37 6.47 1.03 12.46
N GLU A 38 6.06 -0.10 13.00
CA GLU A 38 6.02 -0.36 14.43
C GLU A 38 6.99 -1.50 14.75
N LYS A 39 7.89 -1.28 15.71
CA LYS A 39 8.89 -2.30 16.13
C LYS A 39 9.70 -2.88 14.95
N GLY A 40 10.02 -2.03 13.97
CA GLY A 40 10.79 -2.41 12.77
C GLY A 40 9.98 -3.10 11.66
N LYS A 41 8.67 -3.34 11.84
CA LYS A 41 7.80 -3.96 10.83
C LYS A 41 6.82 -2.95 10.26
N VAL A 42 6.50 -3.09 8.97
CA VAL A 42 5.47 -2.28 8.31
C VAL A 42 4.11 -2.59 8.95
N ALA A 43 3.57 -1.63 9.69
CA ALA A 43 2.29 -1.74 10.36
C ALA A 43 1.16 -1.19 9.48
N ARG A 44 1.41 -0.07 8.79
CA ARG A 44 0.44 0.54 7.89
C ARG A 44 1.09 1.11 6.64
N VAL A 45 0.28 1.22 5.58
CA VAL A 45 0.64 1.79 4.29
C VAL A 45 -0.38 2.83 3.87
N ASN A 46 0.09 3.84 3.13
CA ASN A 46 -0.76 4.87 2.58
C ASN A 46 -1.57 4.32 1.39
N ILE A 47 -2.89 4.42 1.45
CA ILE A 47 -3.78 3.80 0.47
C ILE A 47 -3.80 4.52 -0.88
N ASP A 48 -3.51 5.83 -0.90
CA ASP A 48 -3.48 6.61 -2.12
C ASP A 48 -2.24 6.26 -2.95
N ASP A 49 -1.10 6.04 -2.28
CA ASP A 49 0.14 5.57 -2.94
C ASP A 49 -0.05 4.14 -3.48
N VAL A 50 -0.65 3.24 -2.68
CA VAL A 50 -0.95 1.86 -3.14
C VAL A 50 -1.86 1.90 -4.36
N LYS A 51 -2.88 2.76 -4.37
CA LYS A 51 -3.75 2.93 -5.53
C LYS A 51 -2.97 3.35 -6.77
N LEU A 52 -2.06 4.32 -6.63
CA LEU A 52 -1.23 4.80 -7.74
C LEU A 52 -0.37 3.69 -8.33
N GLU A 53 0.24 2.85 -7.49
CA GLU A 53 1.06 1.73 -7.94
C GLU A 53 0.23 0.62 -8.60
N VAL A 54 -0.98 0.35 -8.11
CA VAL A 54 -1.92 -0.57 -8.76
C VAL A 54 -2.31 -0.06 -10.15
N GLU A 55 -2.65 1.22 -10.28
CA GLU A 55 -2.96 1.82 -11.58
C GLU A 55 -1.77 1.74 -12.55
N THR A 56 -0.55 1.91 -12.04
CA THR A 56 0.69 1.75 -12.81
C THR A 56 0.92 0.31 -13.25
N LEU A 57 0.67 -0.66 -12.36
CA LEU A 57 0.78 -2.10 -12.64
C LEU A 57 -0.18 -2.53 -13.75
N VAL A 58 -1.45 -2.10 -13.68
CA VAL A 58 -2.47 -2.41 -14.68
C VAL A 58 -2.14 -1.79 -16.04
N ARG A 59 -1.50 -0.62 -16.09
CA ARG A 59 -1.08 0.00 -17.36
C ARG A 59 0.12 -0.68 -18.02
N LYS A 60 0.91 -1.44 -17.25
CA LYS A 60 2.12 -2.12 -17.73
C LYS A 60 1.89 -3.59 -18.11
N GLY A 61 0.79 -4.20 -17.66
CA GLY A 61 0.37 -5.57 -17.99
C GLY A 61 -0.54 -5.62 -19.20
#